data_AF-A0A1C6NJL5-F1
#
_entry.id   AF-A0A1C6NJL5-F1
#
_cell.length_a   1.000
_cell.length_b   1.000
_cell.length_c   1.000
_cell.angle_alpha   90.00
_cell.angle_beta   90.00
_cell.angle_gamma   90.00
#
_symmetry.space_group_name_H-M   'P 1'
#
loop_
_entity.id
_entity.type
_entity.pdbx_description
1 polymer ?
#
loop_
_entity_poly.entity_id
_entity_poly.type
_entity_poly.pdbx_seq_one_letter_code
_entity_poly.pdbx_strand_id
1 'polypeptide(L)'
;MSGGPVDPADVPVFTGDLDVLEAKTKALSRGGSKVQTAGSDVHKSFGGLAAFYKAPEAEQLFGVTKPVADTAHDLSDDMHVIAGALGTYAREIRPLIHRLEQLKQEAADFRDNEAAEDDWSEDGDLTDENLNRRNKIAEVWAAFQEAERDCHAKIVALVGGKALHTIDASHKKGYGYDAQALKASKSLPWGDAVEESVPWWQVWEHAYDFGKGFIVDGVGGTIDGIYTLFGGHGGDAAGEA
;
A
#
# COMPACT_ATOMS: atom_id res chain seq x y z
N MET A 1 28.79 21.80 7.25
CA MET A 1 28.28 21.47 5.90
C MET A 1 26.79 21.35 6.07
N SER A 2 26.06 22.45 5.89
CA SER A 2 24.60 22.39 5.76
C SER A 2 24.29 21.46 4.59
N GLY A 3 23.33 20.56 4.76
CA GLY A 3 22.88 19.70 3.66
C GLY A 3 22.41 20.57 2.49
N GLY A 4 22.63 20.09 1.27
CA GLY A 4 22.15 20.78 0.07
C GLY A 4 20.62 20.91 0.05
N PRO A 5 20.07 21.74 -0.86
CA PRO A 5 18.62 21.83 -1.04
C PRO A 5 18.01 20.47 -1.39
N VAL A 6 16.69 20.31 -1.29
CA VAL A 6 16.00 19.05 -1.61
C VAL A 6 16.47 18.47 -2.94
N ASP A 7 16.83 17.19 -2.98
CA ASP A 7 17.25 16.53 -4.22
C ASP A 7 16.05 16.01 -5.01
N PRO A 8 15.80 16.49 -6.24
CA PRO A 8 14.74 15.98 -7.10
C PRO A 8 14.85 14.48 -7.38
N ALA A 9 16.08 13.95 -7.40
CA ALA A 9 16.32 12.51 -7.59
C ALA A 9 15.87 11.71 -6.36
N ASP A 10 15.91 12.33 -5.18
CA ASP A 10 15.59 11.69 -3.91
C ASP A 10 14.11 11.86 -3.48
N VAL A 11 13.31 12.60 -4.25
CA VAL A 11 11.84 12.67 -4.04
C VAL A 11 11.21 11.30 -4.36
N PRO A 12 10.35 10.75 -3.48
CA PRO A 12 9.68 9.48 -3.74
C PRO A 12 8.92 9.46 -5.07
N VAL A 13 9.12 8.41 -5.86
CA VAL A 13 8.45 8.21 -7.15
C VAL A 13 7.65 6.91 -7.10
N PHE A 14 6.39 6.99 -7.52
CA PHE A 14 5.60 5.80 -7.76
C PHE A 14 5.98 5.19 -9.11
N THR A 15 6.33 3.91 -9.08
CA THR A 15 6.82 3.15 -10.25
C THR A 15 5.84 2.09 -10.73
N GLY A 16 4.71 1.95 -10.06
CA GLY A 16 3.63 1.05 -10.47
C GLY A 16 2.79 1.62 -11.60
N ASP A 17 1.76 0.87 -11.98
CA ASP A 17 0.79 1.25 -13.00
C ASP A 17 -0.63 1.18 -12.41
N LEU A 18 -1.20 2.37 -12.16
CA LEU A 18 -2.55 2.47 -11.57
C LEU A 18 -3.65 2.01 -12.52
N ASP A 19 -3.45 2.15 -13.83
CA ASP A 19 -4.47 1.77 -14.80
C ASP A 19 -4.52 0.24 -14.93
N VAL A 20 -3.36 -0.41 -14.88
CA VAL A 20 -3.26 -1.87 -14.74
C VAL A 20 -3.89 -2.33 -13.42
N LEU A 21 -3.56 -1.69 -12.30
CA LEU A 21 -4.13 -2.03 -10.99
C LEU A 21 -5.67 -1.93 -10.99
N GLU A 22 -6.22 -0.85 -11.54
CA GLU A 22 -7.67 -0.66 -11.66
C GLU A 22 -8.31 -1.71 -12.58
N ALA A 23 -7.66 -2.04 -13.70
CA ALA A 23 -8.14 -3.09 -14.61
C ALA A 23 -8.18 -4.46 -13.93
N LYS A 24 -7.14 -4.80 -13.17
CA LYS A 24 -7.04 -6.06 -12.41
C LYS A 24 -8.07 -6.12 -11.28
N THR A 25 -8.25 -5.03 -10.54
CA THR A 25 -9.29 -4.87 -9.53
C THR A 25 -10.69 -5.15 -10.08
N LYS A 26 -11.02 -4.56 -11.24
CA LYS A 26 -12.30 -4.82 -11.93
C LYS A 26 -12.43 -6.27 -12.38
N ALA A 27 -11.33 -6.88 -12.85
CA ALA A 27 -11.32 -8.29 -13.25
C ALA A 27 -11.51 -9.24 -12.06
N LEU A 28 -10.89 -8.95 -10.92
CA LEU A 28 -11.02 -9.71 -9.68
C LEU A 28 -12.47 -9.69 -9.19
N SER A 29 -13.09 -8.51 -9.11
CA SER A 29 -14.50 -8.36 -8.73
C SER A 29 -15.43 -9.16 -9.64
N ARG A 30 -15.25 -9.09 -10.97
CA ARG A 30 -16.02 -9.93 -11.91
C ARG A 30 -15.77 -11.42 -11.73
N GLY A 31 -14.56 -11.80 -11.34
CA GLY A 31 -14.19 -13.18 -11.01
C GLY A 31 -15.01 -13.70 -9.83
N GLY A 32 -15.11 -12.92 -8.75
CA GLY A 32 -15.93 -13.25 -7.57
C GLY A 32 -17.37 -13.55 -7.95
N SER A 33 -18.04 -12.65 -8.66
CA SER A 33 -19.44 -12.86 -9.08
C SER A 33 -19.63 -14.11 -9.95
N LYS A 34 -18.63 -14.48 -10.77
CA LYS A 34 -18.66 -15.72 -11.57
C LYS A 34 -18.55 -16.96 -10.69
N VAL A 35 -17.70 -16.95 -9.66
CA VAL A 35 -17.57 -18.05 -8.70
C VAL A 35 -18.88 -18.23 -7.94
N GLN A 36 -19.47 -17.14 -7.44
CA GLN A 36 -20.77 -17.16 -6.77
C GLN A 36 -21.87 -17.80 -7.64
N THR A 37 -21.92 -17.39 -8.91
CA THR A 37 -22.88 -17.90 -9.90
C THR A 37 -22.67 -19.40 -10.11
N ALA A 38 -21.43 -19.83 -10.38
CA ALA A 38 -21.12 -21.24 -10.62
C ALA A 38 -21.47 -22.13 -9.42
N GLY A 39 -21.11 -21.73 -8.20
CA GLY A 39 -21.46 -22.49 -6.99
C GLY A 39 -22.97 -22.59 -6.77
N SER A 40 -23.69 -21.49 -6.98
CA SER A 40 -25.16 -21.46 -6.91
C SER A 40 -25.79 -22.39 -7.96
N ASP A 41 -25.26 -22.38 -9.18
CA ASP A 41 -25.81 -23.15 -10.30
C ASP A 41 -25.56 -24.65 -10.12
N VAL A 42 -24.44 -25.06 -9.52
CA VAL A 42 -24.20 -26.46 -9.11
C VAL A 42 -25.29 -26.92 -8.15
N HIS A 43 -25.56 -26.17 -7.08
CA HIS A 43 -26.59 -26.53 -6.10
C HIS A 43 -28.00 -26.58 -6.72
N LYS A 44 -28.36 -25.56 -7.51
CA LYS A 44 -29.66 -25.51 -8.20
C LYS A 44 -29.84 -26.65 -9.20
N SER A 45 -28.83 -26.92 -10.02
CA SER A 45 -28.90 -27.96 -11.06
C SER A 45 -29.02 -29.34 -10.42
N PHE A 46 -28.26 -29.60 -9.36
CA PHE A 46 -28.35 -30.85 -8.62
C PHE A 46 -29.70 -31.00 -7.91
N GLY A 47 -30.18 -29.94 -7.25
CA GLY A 47 -31.50 -29.91 -6.61
C GLY A 47 -32.66 -30.10 -7.59
N GLY A 48 -32.52 -29.69 -8.85
CA GLY A 48 -33.51 -29.91 -9.90
C GLY A 48 -33.79 -31.39 -10.20
N LEU A 49 -32.86 -32.30 -9.85
CA LEU A 49 -33.06 -33.74 -9.98
C LEU A 49 -34.08 -34.31 -8.97
N ALA A 50 -34.44 -33.55 -7.93
CA ALA A 50 -35.42 -33.95 -6.93
C ALA A 50 -36.81 -34.25 -7.51
N ALA A 51 -37.14 -33.68 -8.68
CA ALA A 51 -38.38 -34.00 -9.39
C ALA A 51 -38.46 -35.46 -9.87
N PHE A 52 -37.32 -36.15 -9.99
CA PHE A 52 -37.20 -37.47 -10.61
C PHE A 52 -36.78 -38.58 -9.64
N TYR A 53 -36.52 -38.25 -8.37
CA TYR A 53 -36.04 -39.21 -7.36
C TYR A 53 -36.88 -39.12 -6.09
N LYS A 54 -37.41 -40.26 -5.63
CA LYS A 54 -38.24 -40.34 -4.42
C LYS A 54 -37.73 -41.44 -3.51
N ALA A 55 -37.14 -41.04 -2.39
CA ALA A 55 -36.71 -41.90 -1.30
C ALA A 55 -36.78 -41.11 0.01
N PRO A 56 -36.86 -41.76 1.18
CA PRO A 56 -36.79 -41.10 2.48
C PRO A 56 -35.54 -40.19 2.63
N GLU A 57 -34.43 -40.56 1.99
CA GLU A 57 -33.14 -39.87 2.06
C GLU A 57 -32.97 -38.76 1.00
N ALA A 58 -33.99 -38.48 0.18
CA ALA A 58 -33.87 -37.55 -0.95
C ALA A 58 -33.48 -36.13 -0.54
N GLU A 59 -34.01 -35.62 0.57
CA GLU A 59 -33.66 -34.29 1.10
C GLU A 59 -32.16 -34.22 1.46
N GLN A 60 -31.65 -35.24 2.16
CA GLN A 60 -30.24 -35.32 2.51
C GLN A 60 -29.36 -35.38 1.27
N LEU A 61 -29.74 -36.18 0.27
CA LEU A 61 -29.02 -36.28 -1.00
C LEU A 61 -28.94 -34.91 -1.68
N PHE A 62 -30.05 -34.22 -1.91
CA PHE A 62 -30.05 -32.94 -2.64
C PHE A 62 -29.42 -31.78 -1.85
N GLY A 63 -29.34 -31.90 -0.52
CA GLY A 63 -28.63 -30.95 0.34
C GLY A 63 -27.10 -30.99 0.26
N VAL A 64 -26.48 -32.06 -0.26
CA VAL A 64 -25.01 -32.24 -0.22
C VAL A 64 -24.21 -31.18 -0.97
N THR A 65 -24.83 -30.47 -1.89
CA THR A 65 -24.19 -29.40 -2.68
C THR A 65 -24.34 -28.02 -2.06
N LYS A 66 -25.17 -27.86 -1.02
CA LYS A 66 -25.36 -26.58 -0.33
C LYS A 66 -24.04 -26.00 0.24
N PRO A 67 -23.16 -26.80 0.89
CA PRO A 67 -21.89 -26.27 1.38
C PRO A 67 -20.97 -25.73 0.29
N VAL A 68 -21.03 -26.28 -0.93
CA VAL A 68 -20.27 -25.78 -2.09
C VAL A 68 -20.78 -24.42 -2.54
N ALA A 69 -22.10 -24.24 -2.60
CA ALA A 69 -22.71 -22.95 -2.92
C ALA A 69 -22.35 -21.89 -1.87
N ASP A 70 -22.38 -22.26 -0.59
CA ASP A 70 -22.06 -21.36 0.52
C ASP A 70 -20.58 -20.94 0.47
N THR A 71 -19.66 -21.89 0.31
CA THR A 71 -18.23 -21.60 0.16
C THR A 71 -17.95 -20.70 -1.06
N ALA A 72 -18.68 -20.89 -2.15
CA ALA A 72 -18.55 -20.04 -3.34
C ALA A 72 -19.09 -18.63 -3.12
N HIS A 73 -20.08 -18.46 -2.25
CA HIS A 73 -20.58 -17.14 -1.84
C HIS A 73 -19.55 -16.44 -0.95
N ASP A 74 -19.05 -17.12 0.09
CA ASP A 74 -18.04 -16.57 0.99
C ASP A 74 -16.78 -16.11 0.23
N LEU A 75 -16.27 -16.96 -0.68
CA LEU A 75 -15.12 -16.61 -1.52
C LEU A 75 -15.41 -15.42 -2.44
N SER A 76 -16.63 -15.33 -2.98
CA SER A 76 -17.03 -14.19 -3.81
C SER A 76 -17.03 -12.89 -3.01
N ASP A 77 -17.56 -12.92 -1.79
CA ASP A 77 -17.61 -11.76 -0.90
C ASP A 77 -16.19 -11.30 -0.54
N ASP A 78 -15.28 -12.21 -0.20
CA ASP A 78 -13.87 -11.91 0.04
C ASP A 78 -13.20 -11.27 -1.19
N MET A 79 -13.43 -11.82 -2.39
CA MET A 79 -12.89 -11.26 -3.64
C MET A 79 -13.41 -9.84 -3.90
N HIS A 80 -14.68 -9.55 -3.55
CA HIS A 80 -15.24 -8.22 -3.64
C HIS A 80 -14.64 -7.25 -2.62
N VAL A 81 -14.37 -7.71 -1.39
CA VAL A 81 -13.67 -6.90 -0.37
C VAL A 81 -12.26 -6.55 -0.82
N ILE A 82 -11.49 -7.53 -1.32
CA ILE A 82 -10.12 -7.31 -1.83
C ILE A 82 -10.14 -6.31 -2.99
N ALA A 83 -11.04 -6.51 -3.96
CA ALA A 83 -11.19 -5.59 -5.08
C ALA A 83 -11.56 -4.17 -4.60
N GLY A 84 -12.47 -4.05 -3.64
CA GLY A 84 -12.86 -2.75 -3.06
C GLY A 84 -11.69 -2.04 -2.36
N ALA A 85 -10.86 -2.77 -1.62
CA ALA A 85 -9.68 -2.25 -0.94
C ALA A 85 -8.66 -1.71 -1.96
N LEU A 86 -8.26 -2.52 -2.94
CA LEU A 86 -7.30 -2.15 -3.99
C LEU A 86 -7.80 -0.98 -4.85
N GLY A 87 -9.10 -0.97 -5.18
CA GLY A 87 -9.71 0.14 -5.93
C GLY A 87 -9.84 1.43 -5.12
N THR A 88 -9.86 1.36 -3.79
CA THR A 88 -9.81 2.54 -2.93
C THR A 88 -8.40 3.09 -2.85
N TYR A 89 -7.42 2.21 -2.60
CA TYR A 89 -6.00 2.56 -2.63
C TYR A 89 -5.61 3.29 -3.92
N ALA A 90 -5.94 2.74 -5.09
CA ALA A 90 -5.61 3.35 -6.38
C ALA A 90 -6.18 4.78 -6.53
N ARG A 91 -7.38 5.03 -6.02
CA ARG A 91 -8.01 6.37 -6.05
C ARG A 91 -7.35 7.34 -5.10
N GLU A 92 -6.95 6.87 -3.92
CA GLU A 92 -6.31 7.70 -2.88
C GLU A 92 -4.90 8.11 -3.27
N ILE A 93 -4.10 7.19 -3.83
CA ILE A 93 -2.70 7.51 -4.16
C ILE A 93 -2.53 8.29 -5.45
N ARG A 94 -3.49 8.23 -6.39
CA ARG A 94 -3.40 8.96 -7.67
C ARG A 94 -3.10 10.46 -7.50
N PRO A 95 -3.84 11.25 -6.70
CA PRO A 95 -3.49 12.65 -6.46
C PRO A 95 -2.17 12.83 -5.69
N LEU A 96 -1.78 11.88 -4.83
CA LEU A 96 -0.51 11.94 -4.08
C LEU A 96 0.69 11.79 -5.02
N ILE A 97 0.60 10.90 -6.00
CA ILE A 97 1.63 10.71 -7.03
C ILE A 97 1.84 12.00 -7.82
N HIS A 98 0.77 12.62 -8.30
CA HIS A 98 0.84 13.90 -9.01
C HIS A 98 1.48 14.98 -8.14
N ARG A 99 1.18 14.97 -6.84
CA ARG A 99 1.76 15.94 -5.90
C ARG A 99 3.27 15.70 -5.68
N LEU A 100 3.71 14.44 -5.61
CA LEU A 100 5.14 14.10 -5.54
C LEU A 100 5.88 14.50 -6.82
N GLU A 101 5.29 14.25 -8.00
CA GLU A 101 5.84 14.69 -9.28
C GLU A 101 5.97 16.21 -9.37
N GLN A 102 4.96 16.94 -8.89
CA GLN A 102 5.02 18.40 -8.81
C GLN A 102 6.12 18.87 -7.85
N LEU A 103 6.20 18.30 -6.64
CA LEU A 103 7.24 18.65 -5.66
C LEU A 103 8.65 18.35 -6.18
N LYS A 104 8.80 17.30 -6.99
CA LYS A 104 10.03 16.96 -7.69
C LYS A 104 10.42 18.01 -8.72
N GLN A 105 9.46 18.49 -9.52
CA GLN A 105 9.70 19.59 -10.46
C GLN A 105 10.06 20.87 -9.74
N GLU A 106 9.29 21.24 -8.71
CA GLU A 106 9.57 22.42 -7.89
C GLU A 106 10.95 22.35 -7.20
N ALA A 107 11.42 21.17 -6.81
CA ALA A 107 12.77 20.99 -6.26
C ALA A 107 13.86 21.17 -7.32
N ALA A 108 13.59 20.75 -8.57
CA ALA A 108 14.53 20.92 -9.67
C ALA A 108 14.64 22.40 -10.05
N ASP A 109 13.51 23.07 -10.19
CA ASP A 109 13.45 24.51 -10.46
C ASP A 109 14.16 25.30 -9.36
N PHE A 110 13.94 24.95 -8.09
CA PHE A 110 14.62 25.55 -6.95
C PHE A 110 16.15 25.45 -7.04
N ARG A 111 16.66 24.27 -7.41
CA ARG A 111 18.11 24.05 -7.56
C ARG A 111 18.70 24.78 -8.74
N ASP A 112 17.98 24.85 -9.86
CA ASP A 112 18.48 25.42 -11.10
C ASP A 112 18.42 26.96 -11.11
N ASN A 113 17.60 27.57 -10.24
CA ASN A 113 17.41 29.02 -10.19
C ASN A 113 17.75 29.61 -8.82
N GLU A 114 16.90 29.39 -7.81
CA GLU A 114 17.01 30.07 -6.51
C GLU A 114 18.23 29.62 -5.70
N ALA A 115 18.60 28.33 -5.78
CA ALA A 115 19.76 27.75 -5.12
C ALA A 115 20.93 27.48 -6.07
N ALA A 116 20.97 28.19 -7.20
CA ALA A 116 22.08 28.11 -8.16
C ALA A 116 23.37 28.74 -7.63
N GLU A 117 23.26 29.70 -6.71
CA GLU A 117 24.39 30.35 -6.02
C GLU A 117 24.70 29.63 -4.70
N ASP A 118 25.98 29.50 -4.36
CA ASP A 118 26.46 28.75 -3.18
C ASP A 118 26.03 29.37 -1.83
N ASP A 119 25.50 30.60 -1.84
CA ASP A 119 25.06 31.36 -0.66
C ASP A 119 23.55 31.35 -0.43
N TRP A 120 22.76 30.56 -1.18
CA TRP A 120 21.30 30.44 -0.99
C TRP A 120 20.91 30.11 0.45
N SER A 121 21.78 29.39 1.17
CA SER A 121 21.58 29.02 2.57
C SER A 121 21.77 30.17 3.57
N GLU A 122 22.29 31.32 3.10
CA GLU A 122 22.36 32.57 3.87
C GLU A 122 21.08 33.41 3.74
N ASP A 123 20.22 33.12 2.75
CA ASP A 123 18.91 33.73 2.59
C ASP A 123 17.84 32.95 3.39
N GLY A 124 17.34 33.59 4.45
CA GLY A 124 16.30 33.01 5.31
C GLY A 124 15.05 32.59 4.55
N ASP A 125 14.60 33.37 3.56
CA ASP A 125 13.38 33.07 2.81
C ASP A 125 13.58 31.81 1.93
N LEU A 126 14.76 31.65 1.33
CA LEU A 126 15.10 30.47 0.53
C LEU A 126 15.26 29.20 1.38
N THR A 127 15.86 29.32 2.57
CA THR A 127 15.96 28.20 3.51
C THR A 127 14.59 27.74 4.01
N ASP A 128 13.69 28.68 4.31
CA ASP A 128 12.30 28.40 4.70
C ASP A 128 11.50 27.76 3.55
N GLU A 129 11.68 28.22 2.32
CA GLU A 129 11.05 27.63 1.15
C GLU A 129 11.50 26.17 0.95
N ASN A 130 12.81 25.92 1.01
CA ASN A 130 13.36 24.57 0.89
C ASN A 130 12.87 23.65 2.02
N LEU A 131 12.84 24.13 3.27
CA LEU A 131 12.31 23.38 4.42
C LEU A 131 10.82 23.06 4.26
N ASN A 132 10.03 24.01 3.77
CA ASN A 132 8.62 23.80 3.46
C ASN A 132 8.44 22.74 2.38
N ARG A 133 9.25 22.76 1.32
CA ARG A 133 9.22 21.75 0.25
C ARG A 133 9.55 20.36 0.79
N ARG A 134 10.63 20.24 1.57
CA ARG A 134 11.01 19.00 2.27
C ARG A 134 9.87 18.45 3.13
N ASN A 135 9.20 19.31 3.89
CA ASN A 135 8.11 18.93 4.79
C ASN A 135 6.84 18.53 4.02
N LYS A 136 6.54 19.17 2.89
CA LYS A 136 5.44 18.76 2.00
C LYS A 136 5.68 17.38 1.40
N ILE A 137 6.91 17.06 1.00
CA ILE A 137 7.26 15.70 0.53
C ILE A 137 6.99 14.68 1.65
N ALA A 138 7.39 14.98 2.89
CA ALA A 138 7.12 14.13 4.04
C ALA A 138 5.62 13.91 4.29
N GLU A 139 4.79 14.94 4.18
CA GLU A 139 3.33 14.84 4.33
C GLU A 139 2.71 13.92 3.27
N VAL A 140 3.05 14.16 2.00
CA VAL A 140 2.49 13.41 0.88
C VAL A 140 2.93 11.95 0.94
N TRP A 141 4.19 11.71 1.34
CA TRP A 141 4.72 10.37 1.53
C TRP A 141 4.06 9.63 2.69
N ALA A 142 3.84 10.29 3.83
CA ALA A 142 3.11 9.69 4.94
C ALA A 142 1.67 9.32 4.57
N ALA A 143 0.98 10.19 3.83
CA ALA A 143 -0.38 9.93 3.32
C ALA A 143 -0.40 8.76 2.32
N PHE A 144 0.64 8.64 1.48
CA PHE A 144 0.78 7.51 0.57
C PHE A 144 0.89 6.18 1.34
N GLN A 145 1.76 6.15 2.35
CA GLN A 145 1.95 4.98 3.20
C GLN A 145 0.72 4.66 4.06
N GLU A 146 -0.07 5.66 4.44
CA GLU A 146 -1.35 5.46 5.11
C GLU A 146 -2.35 4.72 4.21
N ALA A 147 -2.49 5.14 2.95
CA ALA A 147 -3.34 4.44 1.98
C ALA A 147 -2.91 2.97 1.79
N GLU A 148 -1.60 2.70 1.81
CA GLU A 148 -1.07 1.32 1.76
C GLU A 148 -1.45 0.51 3.01
N ARG A 149 -1.29 1.09 4.21
CA ARG A 149 -1.68 0.43 5.46
C ARG A 149 -3.19 0.15 5.52
N ASP A 150 -4.01 1.09 5.06
CA ASP A 150 -5.48 0.93 5.05
C ASP A 150 -5.93 -0.15 4.07
N CYS A 151 -5.30 -0.21 2.90
CA CYS A 151 -5.52 -1.30 1.94
C CYS A 151 -5.13 -2.64 2.54
N HIS A 152 -3.93 -2.73 3.13
CA HIS A 152 -3.45 -3.92 3.81
C HIS A 152 -4.42 -4.36 4.91
N ALA A 153 -4.82 -3.45 5.81
CA ALA A 153 -5.70 -3.72 6.94
C ALA A 153 -7.02 -4.37 6.50
N LYS A 154 -7.63 -3.88 5.41
CA LYS A 154 -8.86 -4.45 4.84
C LYS A 154 -8.66 -5.87 4.34
N ILE A 155 -7.54 -6.14 3.66
CA ILE A 155 -7.26 -7.47 3.08
C ILE A 155 -6.91 -8.48 4.17
N VAL A 156 -6.02 -8.14 5.09
CA VAL A 156 -5.59 -9.10 6.13
C VAL A 156 -6.69 -9.41 7.15
N ALA A 157 -7.66 -8.52 7.33
CA ALA A 157 -8.81 -8.77 8.19
C ALA A 157 -9.63 -10.00 7.73
N LEU A 158 -9.65 -10.30 6.42
CA LEU A 158 -10.35 -11.46 5.87
C LEU A 158 -9.79 -12.79 6.42
N VAL A 159 -8.51 -12.82 6.78
CA VAL A 159 -7.83 -14.01 7.30
C VAL A 159 -7.50 -13.90 8.80
N GLY A 160 -8.16 -12.99 9.51
CA GLY A 160 -7.92 -12.75 10.94
C GLY A 160 -6.54 -12.15 11.24
N GLY A 161 -5.88 -11.57 10.23
CA GLY A 161 -4.60 -10.90 10.35
C GLY A 161 -4.71 -9.55 11.08
N LYS A 162 -3.55 -9.03 11.52
CA LYS A 162 -3.46 -7.74 12.22
C LYS A 162 -3.06 -6.64 11.24
N ALA A 163 -3.70 -5.48 11.38
CA ALA A 163 -3.32 -4.28 10.64
C ALA A 163 -1.87 -3.86 10.96
N LEU A 164 -1.21 -3.31 9.96
CA LEU A 164 0.08 -2.64 10.14
C LEU A 164 -0.15 -1.31 10.86
N HIS A 165 0.85 -0.89 11.63
CA HIS A 165 0.89 0.41 12.29
C HIS A 165 2.15 1.16 11.86
N THR A 166 2.17 2.46 12.12
CA THR A 166 3.34 3.31 11.92
C THR A 166 4.50 2.87 12.81
N ILE A 167 5.72 3.01 12.31
CA ILE A 167 6.93 2.77 13.09
C ILE A 167 7.17 4.00 13.98
N ASP A 168 7.37 3.77 15.28
CA ASP A 168 7.70 4.81 16.26
C ASP A 168 8.70 4.31 17.32
N ALA A 169 9.01 5.15 18.31
CA ALA A 169 9.95 4.81 19.38
C ALA A 169 9.51 3.61 20.24
N SER A 170 8.20 3.44 20.44
CA SER A 170 7.58 2.34 21.18
C SER A 170 7.28 1.14 20.28
N HIS A 171 7.09 1.37 18.97
CA HIS A 171 6.66 0.40 17.99
C HIS A 171 7.67 0.27 16.84
N LYS A 172 8.73 -0.50 17.09
CA LYS A 172 9.86 -0.65 16.15
C LYS A 172 9.58 -1.58 14.95
N LYS A 173 8.42 -2.25 14.89
CA LYS A 173 8.02 -3.15 13.81
C LYS A 173 6.70 -2.67 13.23
N GLY A 174 6.70 -2.18 12.01
CA GLY A 174 5.52 -1.63 11.36
C GLY A 174 5.79 -1.34 9.89
N TYR A 175 4.97 -0.45 9.30
CA TYR A 175 5.17 0.00 7.93
C TYR A 175 4.93 1.51 7.82
N GLY A 176 5.96 2.22 7.39
CA GLY A 176 5.94 3.66 7.23
C GLY A 176 5.96 4.44 8.54
N TYR A 177 5.93 5.76 8.41
CA TYR A 177 6.02 6.72 9.53
C TYR A 177 4.92 7.77 9.41
N ASP A 178 4.55 8.41 10.51
CA ASP A 178 3.67 9.58 10.47
C ASP A 178 4.40 10.83 9.97
N ALA A 179 3.64 11.80 9.46
CA ALA A 179 4.19 13.02 8.87
C ALA A 179 4.99 13.83 9.91
N GLN A 180 4.56 13.86 11.17
CA GLN A 180 5.24 14.61 12.22
C GLN A 180 6.60 14.01 12.55
N ALA A 181 6.69 12.68 12.64
CA ALA A 181 7.94 11.94 12.83
C ALA A 181 8.91 12.16 11.66
N LEU A 182 8.42 12.12 10.41
CA LEU A 182 9.25 12.41 9.24
C LEU A 182 9.79 13.85 9.29
N LYS A 183 8.93 14.84 9.53
CA LYS A 183 9.34 16.25 9.60
C LYS A 183 10.36 16.51 10.72
N ALA A 184 10.18 15.88 11.87
CA ALA A 184 11.07 15.98 13.02
C ALA A 184 12.43 15.29 12.80
N SER A 185 12.55 14.43 11.78
CA SER A 185 13.84 13.82 11.43
C SER A 185 14.83 14.90 11.01
N LYS A 186 16.09 14.78 11.44
CA LYS A 186 17.17 15.67 10.99
C LYS A 186 17.52 15.47 9.51
N SER A 187 17.40 14.24 9.03
CA SER A 187 17.76 13.85 7.68
C SER A 187 16.68 12.93 7.11
N LEU A 188 16.27 13.21 5.89
CA LEU A 188 15.39 12.39 5.08
C LEU A 188 16.10 12.13 3.75
N PRO A 189 15.74 11.07 3.00
CA PRO A 189 16.33 10.82 1.69
C PRO A 189 16.33 12.06 0.79
N TRP A 190 15.22 12.79 0.77
CA TRP A 190 15.05 13.99 -0.07
C TRP A 190 15.60 15.28 0.55
N GLY A 191 16.30 15.25 1.69
CA GLY A 191 16.98 16.43 2.22
C GLY A 191 17.04 16.54 3.75
N ASP A 192 17.97 17.38 4.20
CA ASP A 192 18.19 17.68 5.61
C ASP A 192 17.30 18.84 6.11
N ALA A 193 17.04 18.87 7.41
CA ALA A 193 16.45 20.05 8.03
C ALA A 193 17.53 21.14 8.15
N VAL A 194 17.35 22.29 7.49
CA VAL A 194 18.28 23.42 7.49
C VAL A 194 17.97 24.35 8.70
N GLU A 195 18.61 24.06 9.86
CA GLU A 195 18.77 24.77 11.19
C GLU A 195 17.52 25.35 11.94
N GLU A 196 17.38 25.45 13.28
CA GLU A 196 18.23 25.40 14.50
C GLU A 196 17.82 24.23 15.45
N SER A 197 18.80 23.69 16.19
CA SER A 197 18.75 22.59 17.18
C SER A 197 17.41 21.91 17.54
N VAL A 198 17.27 20.63 17.16
CA VAL A 198 16.37 19.68 17.84
C VAL A 198 17.17 18.91 18.90
N PRO A 199 16.66 18.75 20.14
CA PRO A 199 17.43 18.20 21.25
C PRO A 199 18.07 16.84 20.95
N TRP A 200 19.31 16.69 21.41
CA TRP A 200 20.23 15.60 21.08
C TRP A 200 19.73 14.17 21.37
N TRP A 201 18.66 14.00 22.16
CA TRP A 201 18.03 12.69 22.41
C TRP A 201 17.00 12.26 21.35
N GLN A 202 16.70 13.11 20.36
CA GLN A 202 15.90 12.75 19.17
C GLN A 202 16.77 12.38 17.96
N VAL A 203 18.10 12.35 18.14
CA VAL A 203 19.08 12.10 17.09
C VAL A 203 19.54 10.66 17.23
N TRP A 204 19.40 9.89 16.15
CA TRP A 204 19.84 8.49 15.95
C TRP A 204 18.75 7.42 16.12
N GLU A 205 18.23 6.94 14.98
CA GLU A 205 18.21 5.49 14.70
C GLU A 205 17.88 5.11 13.23
N HIS A 206 17.30 5.99 12.40
CA HIS A 206 16.65 5.51 11.16
C HIS A 206 17.22 5.99 9.80
N ALA A 207 18.24 6.85 9.75
CA ALA A 207 18.84 7.28 8.47
C ALA A 207 19.32 6.09 7.60
N TYR A 208 19.82 5.03 8.25
CA TYR A 208 20.24 3.79 7.58
C TYR A 208 19.07 2.89 7.14
N ASP A 209 17.88 3.04 7.75
CA ASP A 209 16.67 2.33 7.33
C ASP A 209 16.03 2.99 6.11
N PHE A 210 16.12 4.31 5.97
CA PHE A 210 15.61 5.03 4.80
C PHE A 210 16.41 4.75 3.51
N GLY A 211 17.73 4.59 3.59
CA GLY A 211 18.58 4.34 2.40
C GLY A 211 18.43 2.95 1.77
N LYS A 212 17.82 1.98 2.46
CA LYS A 212 17.58 0.62 1.91
C LYS A 212 16.27 0.50 1.11
N GLY A 213 15.43 1.53 1.08
CA GLY A 213 14.08 1.51 0.47
C GLY A 213 13.90 2.39 -0.76
N PHE A 214 14.97 2.94 -1.34
CA PHE A 214 14.88 3.99 -2.37
C PHE A 214 14.51 3.50 -3.80
N ILE A 215 14.32 2.20 -3.99
CA ILE A 215 13.73 1.65 -5.23
C ILE A 215 12.37 1.03 -4.85
N VAL A 216 11.32 1.84 -4.92
CA VAL A 216 9.96 1.33 -5.00
C VAL A 216 9.78 0.87 -6.46
N ASP A 217 9.35 -0.36 -6.67
CA ASP A 217 9.73 -1.21 -7.81
C ASP A 217 8.95 -1.06 -9.12
N GLY A 218 9.69 -0.91 -10.22
CA GLY A 218 9.21 -1.26 -11.55
C GLY A 218 10.13 -2.33 -12.17
N VAL A 219 9.79 -3.61 -11.99
CA VAL A 219 10.37 -4.79 -12.67
C VAL A 219 11.56 -5.52 -11.99
N GLY A 220 11.99 -5.20 -10.76
CA GLY A 220 13.07 -5.95 -10.08
C GLY A 220 13.35 -5.75 -8.57
N GLY A 221 12.43 -5.22 -7.77
CA GLY A 221 12.70 -4.72 -6.40
C GLY A 221 11.55 -4.78 -5.36
N THR A 222 10.40 -5.39 -5.66
CA THR A 222 9.27 -5.59 -4.72
C THR A 222 8.75 -7.01 -4.89
N ILE A 223 9.50 -7.97 -4.35
CA ILE A 223 9.11 -9.39 -4.37
C ILE A 223 9.09 -10.01 -2.96
N ASP A 224 9.11 -9.24 -1.85
CA ASP A 224 8.84 -9.86 -0.53
C ASP A 224 7.42 -9.57 -0.01
N GLY A 225 6.90 -8.35 -0.14
CA GLY A 225 5.59 -8.00 0.44
C GLY A 225 4.38 -8.60 -0.29
N ILE A 226 4.42 -8.68 -1.63
CA ILE A 226 3.31 -9.19 -2.46
C ILE A 226 3.53 -10.66 -2.88
N TYR A 227 4.78 -11.14 -2.96
CA TYR A 227 5.08 -12.55 -3.25
C TYR A 227 4.71 -13.47 -2.07
N THR A 228 4.78 -12.97 -0.84
CA THR A 228 4.29 -13.68 0.35
C THR A 228 2.76 -13.77 0.37
N LEU A 229 2.05 -12.86 -0.32
CA LEU A 229 0.59 -12.87 -0.37
C LEU A 229 0.02 -13.88 -1.38
N PHE A 230 0.79 -14.32 -2.40
CA PHE A 230 0.30 -15.21 -3.46
C PHE A 230 1.27 -16.28 -4.01
N GLY A 231 2.46 -16.55 -3.42
CA GLY A 231 3.41 -17.47 -4.08
C GLY A 231 4.58 -18.09 -3.31
N GLY A 232 4.62 -18.06 -1.97
CA GLY A 232 5.70 -18.67 -1.19
C GLY A 232 5.21 -19.67 -0.15
N HIS A 233 4.89 -20.90 -0.55
CA HIS A 233 4.47 -22.06 0.28
C HIS A 233 3.03 -22.04 0.86
N GLY A 234 2.03 -21.96 -0.02
CA GLY A 234 0.64 -22.32 0.32
C GLY A 234 0.13 -23.63 -0.30
N GLY A 235 1.01 -24.43 -0.89
CA GLY A 235 0.65 -25.69 -1.56
C GLY A 235 0.77 -26.96 -0.70
N ASP A 236 1.52 -26.92 0.40
CA ASP A 236 1.88 -28.13 1.17
C ASP A 236 1.40 -28.13 2.63
N ALA A 237 0.51 -27.21 3.01
CA ALA A 237 -0.08 -27.17 4.36
C ALA A 237 -1.62 -27.34 4.38
N ALA A 238 -2.25 -27.65 3.25
CA ALA A 238 -3.67 -28.02 3.18
C ALA A 238 -3.88 -29.54 3.24
N GLY A 239 -2.88 -30.27 3.75
CA GLY A 239 -2.85 -31.72 3.82
C GLY A 239 -2.23 -32.22 5.12
N GLU A 240 -2.48 -31.57 6.26
CA GLU A 240 -2.41 -32.20 7.58
C GLU A 240 -3.04 -31.26 8.61
N ALA A 241 -4.10 -31.75 9.26
CA ALA A 241 -5.01 -31.14 10.25
C ALA A 241 -6.25 -30.41 9.70
#